data_AF-A0A5J9VHH8-F1
#
_entry.id   AF-A0A5J9VHH8-F1
#
_cell.length_a   1.000
_cell.length_b   1.000
_cell.length_c   1.000
_cell.angle_alpha   90.00
_cell.angle_beta   90.00
_cell.angle_gamma   90.00
#
_symmetry.space_group_name_H-M   'P 1'
#
loop_
_entity.id
_entity.type
_entity.pdbx_description
1 polymer ?
#
loop_
_entity_poly.entity_id
_entity_poly.type
_entity_poly.pdbx_seq_one_letter_code
_entity_poly.pdbx_strand_id
1 'polypeptide(L)'
;MLPSHSSLAIPDIVAPGVNILAAIEDAYVIGSGTSMATPHVAGVVALLKALHPNWSPAALKSAIMTTASVTDERGMPILAEGMPWKVADPFDYGGGHINPNGAADPGLIYDIDP
;
A
#
# COMPACT_ATOMS: atom_id res chain seq x y z
N MET A 1 18.16 -13.23 -14.75
CA MET A 1 16.91 -13.18 -13.96
C MET A 1 16.98 -14.28 -12.92
N LEU A 2 17.35 -13.95 -11.68
CA LEU A 2 17.30 -14.94 -10.60
C LEU A 2 15.85 -15.04 -10.10
N PRO A 3 15.29 -16.25 -9.97
CA PRO A 3 13.97 -16.43 -9.40
C PRO A 3 14.07 -16.19 -7.89
N SER A 4 13.43 -15.13 -7.40
CA SER A 4 13.34 -14.86 -5.97
C SER A 4 12.32 -15.82 -5.35
N HIS A 5 12.81 -16.97 -4.89
CA HIS A 5 12.08 -17.84 -3.97
C HIS A 5 12.03 -17.21 -2.57
N SER A 6 11.33 -16.09 -2.43
CA SER A 6 10.81 -15.64 -1.14
C SER A 6 9.44 -16.29 -0.95
N SER A 7 9.26 -17.12 0.08
CA SER A 7 7.95 -17.64 0.51
C SER A 7 7.02 -16.55 1.07
N LEU A 8 7.45 -15.30 1.02
CA LEU A 8 6.72 -14.12 1.46
C LEU A 8 5.90 -13.57 0.30
N ALA A 9 4.60 -13.35 0.54
CA ALA A 9 3.71 -12.76 -0.44
C ALA A 9 4.14 -11.33 -0.78
N ILE A 10 4.19 -11.02 -2.08
CA ILE A 10 4.39 -9.68 -2.63
C ILE A 10 3.32 -9.42 -3.69
N PRO A 11 2.88 -8.16 -3.89
CA PRO A 11 3.27 -6.95 -3.17
C PRO A 11 2.74 -6.92 -1.72
N ASP A 12 3.19 -5.95 -0.92
CA ASP A 12 2.74 -5.81 0.48
C ASP A 12 1.42 -5.02 0.60
N ILE A 13 1.23 -4.00 -0.23
CA ILE A 13 0.12 -3.04 -0.16
C ILE A 13 -0.07 -2.36 -1.51
N VAL A 14 -1.27 -1.84 -1.79
CA VAL A 14 -1.52 -0.96 -2.94
C VAL A 14 -1.97 0.44 -2.52
N ALA A 15 -1.65 1.42 -3.34
CA ALA A 15 -2.00 2.82 -3.16
C ALA A 15 -2.25 3.46 -4.54
N PRO A 16 -2.85 4.66 -4.60
CA PRO A 16 -3.13 5.35 -5.85
C PRO A 16 -1.86 5.57 -6.69
N GLY A 17 -1.83 5.01 -7.88
CA GLY A 17 -0.68 5.10 -8.80
C GLY A 17 -1.04 5.38 -10.25
N VAL A 18 -2.33 5.56 -10.59
CA VAL A 18 -2.79 5.80 -11.96
C VAL A 18 -3.41 7.19 -12.04
N ASN A 19 -3.04 7.95 -13.07
CA ASN A 19 -3.50 9.32 -13.32
C ASN A 19 -3.30 10.27 -12.12
N ILE A 20 -2.14 10.17 -11.47
CA ILE A 20 -1.76 11.02 -10.36
C ILE A 20 -1.20 12.34 -10.90
N LEU A 21 -1.77 13.45 -10.48
CA LEU A 21 -1.23 14.79 -10.73
C LEU A 21 -0.06 15.05 -9.78
N ALA A 22 1.14 15.30 -10.33
CA ALA A 22 2.35 15.57 -9.56
C ALA A 22 3.12 16.76 -10.15
N ALA A 23 3.88 17.46 -9.31
CA ALA A 23 4.76 18.54 -9.76
C ALA A 23 6.01 17.98 -10.44
N ILE A 24 6.46 18.64 -11.50
CA ILE A 24 7.75 18.43 -12.14
C ILE A 24 8.35 19.81 -12.45
N GLU A 25 9.45 20.13 -11.78
CA GLU A 25 10.08 21.46 -11.85
C GLU A 25 9.04 22.58 -11.61
N ASP A 26 8.82 23.46 -12.58
CA ASP A 26 7.88 24.59 -12.51
C ASP A 26 6.48 24.26 -13.09
N ALA A 27 6.16 22.98 -13.29
CA ALA A 27 4.92 22.51 -13.91
C ALA A 27 4.25 21.37 -13.13
N TYR A 28 3.05 20.98 -13.58
CA TYR A 28 2.35 19.78 -13.12
C TYR A 28 2.08 18.85 -14.29
N VAL A 29 2.23 17.54 -14.04
CA VAL A 29 1.98 16.49 -15.01
C VAL A 29 1.12 15.40 -14.39
N ILE A 30 0.31 14.74 -15.22
CA ILE A 30 -0.42 13.54 -14.84
C ILE A 30 0.43 12.34 -15.22
N GLY A 31 0.72 11.48 -14.24
CA GLY A 31 1.53 10.28 -14.43
C GLY A 31 0.87 9.03 -13.86
N SER A 32 1.33 7.88 -14.35
CA SER A 32 0.86 6.56 -13.93
C SER A 32 2.04 5.61 -13.73
N GLY A 33 1.99 4.79 -12.70
CA GLY A 33 2.99 3.77 -12.39
C GLY A 33 3.11 3.49 -10.89
N THR A 34 3.75 2.38 -10.56
CA THR A 34 4.11 2.07 -9.16
C THR A 34 4.99 3.14 -8.54
N SER A 35 5.79 3.84 -9.34
CA SER A 35 6.56 5.04 -8.93
C SER A 35 5.69 6.18 -8.39
N MET A 36 4.42 6.26 -8.79
CA MET A 36 3.45 7.24 -8.26
C MET A 36 2.71 6.70 -7.02
N ALA A 37 2.56 5.38 -6.88
CA ALA A 37 2.00 4.76 -5.68
C ALA A 37 2.98 4.77 -4.49
N THR A 38 4.28 4.54 -4.74
CA THR A 38 5.33 4.53 -3.71
C THR A 38 5.34 5.78 -2.82
N PRO A 39 5.32 7.03 -3.34
CA PRO A 39 5.32 8.22 -2.49
C PRO A 39 4.04 8.37 -1.65
N HIS A 40 2.89 7.85 -2.09
CA HIS A 40 1.69 7.81 -1.25
C HIS A 40 1.90 6.93 -0.01
N VAL A 41 2.43 5.71 -0.20
CA VAL A 41 2.74 4.81 0.92
C VAL A 41 3.80 5.43 1.84
N ALA A 42 4.87 5.99 1.27
CA ALA A 42 5.93 6.64 2.04
C ALA A 42 5.40 7.81 2.89
N GLY A 43 4.52 8.64 2.32
CA GLY A 43 3.88 9.75 3.04
C GLY A 43 3.02 9.26 4.21
N VAL A 44 2.21 8.21 4.00
CA VAL A 44 1.41 7.61 5.07
C VAL A 44 2.30 7.05 6.18
N VAL A 45 3.34 6.28 5.83
CA VAL A 45 4.28 5.71 6.82
C VAL A 45 5.01 6.81 7.60
N ALA A 46 5.38 7.93 6.95
CA ALA A 46 5.99 9.07 7.64
C ALA A 46 5.03 9.70 8.67
N LEU A 47 3.75 9.87 8.32
CA LEU A 47 2.73 10.36 9.25
C LEU A 47 2.51 9.39 10.41
N LEU A 48 2.44 8.08 10.14
CA LEU A 48 2.33 7.07 11.18
C LEU A 48 3.54 7.06 12.11
N LYS A 49 4.76 7.25 11.58
CA LYS A 49 5.96 7.37 12.42
C LYS A 49 5.96 8.64 13.27
N ALA A 50 5.37 9.73 12.78
CA ALA A 50 5.17 10.94 13.58
C ALA A 50 4.14 10.73 14.71
N LEU A 51 3.06 9.97 14.45
CA LEU A 51 2.03 9.64 15.44
C LEU A 51 2.49 8.59 16.45
N HIS A 52 3.29 7.62 16.02
CA HIS A 52 3.82 6.52 16.82
C HIS A 52 5.36 6.48 16.74
N PRO A 53 6.07 7.41 17.41
CA PRO A 53 7.54 7.54 17.28
C PRO A 53 8.31 6.28 17.64
N ASN A 54 7.75 5.42 18.50
CA ASN A 54 8.41 4.21 19.00
C ASN A 54 8.17 2.97 18.14
N TRP A 55 7.27 3.01 17.15
CA TRP A 55 7.01 1.86 16.29
C TRP A 55 8.23 1.53 15.42
N SER A 56 8.55 0.24 15.34
CA SER A 56 9.56 -0.27 14.43
C SER A 56 9.10 -0.14 12.96
N PRO A 57 10.00 -0.30 11.98
CA PRO A 57 9.61 -0.45 10.57
C PRO A 57 8.62 -1.62 10.34
N ALA A 58 8.77 -2.72 11.07
CA ALA A 58 7.88 -3.87 10.97
C ALA A 58 6.49 -3.57 11.55
N ALA A 59 6.42 -2.86 12.68
CA ALA A 59 5.16 -2.37 13.25
C ALA A 59 4.40 -1.45 12.28
N LEU A 60 5.11 -0.51 11.65
CA LEU A 60 4.51 0.40 10.64
C LEU A 60 3.99 -0.38 9.43
N LYS A 61 4.77 -1.34 8.93
CA LYS A 61 4.36 -2.22 7.82
C LYS A 61 3.14 -3.06 8.22
N SER A 62 3.14 -3.64 9.41
CA SER A 62 2.00 -4.40 9.93
C SER A 62 0.75 -3.53 9.97
N ALA A 63 0.84 -2.34 10.56
CA ALA A 63 -0.30 -1.44 10.71
C ALA A 63 -0.96 -1.13 9.35
N ILE A 64 -0.17 -0.76 8.34
CA ILE A 64 -0.74 -0.45 7.02
C ILE A 64 -1.33 -1.69 6.32
N MET A 65 -0.74 -2.88 6.50
CA MET A 65 -1.21 -4.10 5.85
C MET A 65 -2.48 -4.66 6.49
N THR A 66 -2.57 -4.67 7.83
CA THR A 66 -3.69 -5.30 8.54
C THR A 66 -4.95 -4.45 8.54
N THR A 67 -4.84 -3.15 8.25
CA THR A 67 -5.98 -2.22 8.18
C THR A 67 -6.39 -1.87 6.76
N ALA A 68 -5.69 -2.41 5.76
CA ALA A 68 -5.97 -2.16 4.36
C ALA A 68 -7.33 -2.71 3.91
N SER A 69 -7.93 -2.09 2.90
CA SER A 69 -9.21 -2.52 2.34
C SER A 69 -9.00 -3.47 1.17
N VAL A 70 -9.67 -4.62 1.18
CA VAL A 70 -9.73 -5.55 0.04
C VAL A 70 -10.99 -5.35 -0.83
N THR A 71 -11.79 -4.34 -0.50
CA THR A 71 -13.00 -3.95 -1.23
C THR A 71 -12.91 -2.53 -1.77
N ASP A 72 -13.65 -2.26 -2.84
CA ASP A 72 -13.86 -0.94 -3.40
C ASP A 72 -14.82 -0.10 -2.54
N GLU A 73 -15.08 1.14 -2.99
CA GLU A 73 -15.98 2.09 -2.33
C GLU A 73 -17.43 1.60 -2.22
N ARG A 74 -17.82 0.58 -2.99
CA ARG A 74 -19.14 -0.03 -2.99
C ARG A 74 -19.20 -1.29 -2.11
N GLY A 75 -18.10 -1.65 -1.46
CA GLY A 75 -17.97 -2.88 -0.67
C GLY A 75 -17.81 -4.13 -1.52
N MET A 76 -17.53 -3.99 -2.83
CA MET A 76 -17.30 -5.13 -3.73
C MET A 76 -15.82 -5.50 -3.73
N PRO A 77 -15.44 -6.77 -4.00
CA PRO A 77 -14.04 -7.15 -4.11
C PRO A 77 -13.30 -6.29 -5.13
N ILE A 78 -12.07 -5.88 -4.82
CA ILE A 78 -11.20 -5.19 -5.76
C ILE A 78 -11.01 -6.07 -7.00
N LEU A 79 -10.99 -5.46 -8.18
CA LEU A 79 -10.72 -6.14 -9.44
C LEU A 79 -9.30 -5.84 -9.92
N ALA A 80 -8.61 -6.85 -10.44
CA ALA A 80 -7.32 -6.67 -11.06
C ALA A 80 -7.50 -6.10 -12.47
N GLU A 81 -6.69 -5.09 -12.81
CA GLU A 81 -6.63 -4.54 -14.15
C GLU A 81 -6.07 -5.58 -15.13
N GLY A 82 -6.73 -5.78 -16.27
CA GLY A 82 -6.34 -6.78 -17.27
C GLY A 82 -7.48 -7.22 -18.18
N MET A 83 -7.21 -8.11 -19.13
CA MET A 83 -8.23 -8.78 -19.93
C MET A 83 -7.98 -10.29 -19.90
N PRO A 84 -8.93 -11.11 -19.39
CA PRO A 84 -10.19 -10.72 -18.75
C PRO A 84 -9.98 -10.05 -17.39
N TRP A 85 -10.96 -9.27 -16.94
CA TRP A 85 -11.00 -8.81 -15.54
C TRP A 85 -11.18 -10.00 -14.62
N LYS A 86 -10.39 -10.03 -13.53
CA LYS A 86 -10.52 -11.01 -12.45
C LYS A 86 -10.71 -10.30 -11.11
N VAL A 87 -11.32 -10.99 -10.16
CA VAL A 87 -11.25 -10.58 -8.76
C VAL A 87 -9.77 -10.58 -8.36
N ALA A 88 -9.33 -9.48 -7.77
CA ALA A 88 -7.95 -9.34 -7.33
C ALA A 88 -7.68 -10.29 -6.15
N ASP A 89 -6.51 -10.89 -6.18
CA ASP A 89 -6.01 -11.79 -5.14
C ASP A 89 -4.82 -11.13 -4.41
N PRO A 90 -4.32 -11.74 -3.31
CA PRO A 90 -3.21 -11.16 -2.56
C PRO A 90 -1.91 -10.96 -3.37
N PHE A 91 -1.73 -11.62 -4.52
CA PHE A 91 -0.59 -11.36 -5.41
C PHE A 91 -0.78 -10.12 -6.29
N ASP A 92 -2.00 -9.55 -6.35
CA ASP A 92 -2.26 -8.28 -7.01
C ASP A 92 -2.16 -7.10 -6.02
N TYR A 93 -2.69 -7.25 -4.79
CA TYR A 93 -2.81 -6.12 -3.84
C TYR A 93 -2.13 -6.28 -2.47
N GLY A 94 -1.55 -7.44 -2.16
CA GLY A 94 -0.97 -7.70 -0.84
C GLY A 94 -2.00 -7.69 0.28
N GLY A 95 -1.84 -6.78 1.25
CA GLY A 95 -2.82 -6.52 2.30
C GLY A 95 -4.08 -5.79 1.82
N GLY A 96 -4.02 -5.09 0.68
CA GLY A 96 -5.14 -4.34 0.11
C GLY A 96 -4.81 -2.89 -0.20
N HIS A 97 -5.84 -2.10 -0.49
CA HIS A 97 -5.74 -0.66 -0.68
C HIS A 97 -5.50 0.04 0.67
N ILE A 98 -4.46 0.87 0.72
CA ILE A 98 -4.04 1.56 1.94
C ILE A 98 -5.18 2.37 2.57
N ASN A 99 -5.31 2.26 3.89
CA ASN A 99 -6.27 3.00 4.70
C ASN A 99 -5.52 3.76 5.81
N PRO A 100 -5.13 5.02 5.57
CA PRO A 100 -4.29 5.78 6.50
C PRO A 100 -4.93 5.99 7.87
N ASN A 101 -6.25 6.23 7.90
CA ASN A 101 -6.98 6.47 9.14
C ASN A 101 -7.10 5.18 9.98
N GLY A 102 -7.34 4.04 9.33
CA GLY A 102 -7.32 2.74 10.01
C GLY A 102 -5.93 2.41 10.58
N ALA A 103 -4.87 2.68 9.80
CA ALA A 103 -3.49 2.38 10.20
C ALA A 103 -3.00 3.25 11.37
N ALA A 104 -3.66 4.38 11.67
CA ALA A 104 -3.33 5.23 12.81
C ALA A 104 -3.68 4.57 14.16
N ASP A 105 -4.64 3.65 14.18
CA ASP A 105 -4.99 2.85 15.36
C ASP A 105 -5.39 1.42 14.91
N PRO A 106 -4.40 0.56 14.61
CA PRO A 106 -4.64 -0.77 14.03
C PRO A 106 -5.15 -1.79 15.06
N GLY A 107 -5.23 -1.41 16.34
CA GLY A 107 -5.52 -2.31 17.46
C GLY A 107 -4.37 -3.26 17.80
N LEU A 108 -3.95 -4.10 16.83
CA LEU A 108 -2.84 -5.03 16.96
C LEU A 108 -1.80 -4.81 15.86
N ILE A 109 -0.53 -4.99 16.20
CA ILE A 109 0.60 -4.96 15.28
C ILE A 109 1.43 -6.24 15.43
N TYR A 110 1.88 -6.79 14.30
CA TYR A 110 2.86 -7.86 14.23
C TYR A 110 4.24 -7.24 14.13
N ASP A 111 4.88 -7.04 15.28
CA ASP A 111 6.22 -6.47 15.35
C ASP A 111 7.29 -7.58 15.35
N ILE A 112 8.45 -7.26 14.80
CA ILE A 112 9.67 -8.06 14.89
C ILE A 112 10.84 -7.11 15.14
N ASP A 113 11.57 -7.35 16.23
CA ASP A 113 12.85 -6.70 16.44
C ASP A 113 13.91 -7.32 15.51
N PRO A 114 14.87 -6.52 15.00
CA PRO A 114 15.99 -7.03 14.23
C PRO A 114 16.90 -7.98 15.03
#